data_AF-F9DHN1-F1
#
_entry.id   AF-F9DHN1-F1
#
_cell.length_a   1.000
_cell.length_b   1.000
_cell.length_c   1.000
_cell.angle_alpha   90.00
_cell.angle_beta   90.00
_cell.angle_gamma   90.00
#
_symmetry.space_group_name_H-M   'P 1'
#
loop_
_entity.id
_entity.type
_entity.pdbx_description
1 polymer ?
#
loop_
_entity_poly.entity_id
_entity_poly.type
_entity_poly.pdbx_seq_one_letter_code
_entity_poly.pdbx_strand_id
1 'polypeptide(L)'
;MPYRRLPKTDAARLKALKTLLDNNDIYTARNKFIDWKLINSAQPLHDRLLTATEQYKISLSAQARNAKKIDGLQYRACMFLSHFIQVLLMSVERGEIKRKKLLLYELDEDATSLPNIKSADGVLLWAPRIIKGEKERIKQGGKPIYNPSIGMVATHFDIYNEAYTAQRKLQARTNRDNRVMAELRPTIDDLILELWNVIEAHFANLPPKERYEQCSKFGVIYYYRRNEERL
;
A
#
# COMPACT_ATOMS: atom_id res chain seq x y z
N MET A 1 29.35 18.20 19.94
CA MET A 1 28.66 19.36 19.35
C MET A 1 27.47 18.82 18.60
N PRO A 2 26.25 19.28 18.90
CA PRO A 2 25.07 18.71 18.28
C PRO A 2 25.06 18.96 16.76
N TYR A 3 24.48 18.03 16.02
CA TYR A 3 24.33 18.11 14.57
C TYR A 3 22.85 18.09 14.20
N ARG A 4 22.49 18.77 13.11
CA ARG A 4 21.13 18.72 12.57
C ARG A 4 20.99 17.62 11.55
N ARG A 5 19.78 17.09 11.39
CA ARG A 5 19.42 16.15 10.33
C ARG A 5 18.06 16.52 9.79
N LEU A 6 17.94 16.60 8.45
CA LEU A 6 16.64 16.84 7.84
C LEU A 6 15.62 15.76 8.25
N PRO A 7 14.35 16.14 8.41
CA PRO A 7 13.29 15.21 8.77
C PRO A 7 13.21 14.02 7.82
N LYS A 8 13.17 12.81 8.37
CA LYS A 8 13.04 11.58 7.57
C LYS A 8 11.60 11.17 7.33
N THR A 9 10.72 11.47 8.29
CA THR A 9 9.32 11.06 8.28
C THR A 9 8.43 12.25 7.96
N ASP A 10 7.29 11.98 7.33
CA ASP A 10 6.34 13.04 6.97
C ASP A 10 5.77 13.73 8.22
N ALA A 11 5.62 12.99 9.33
CA ALA A 11 5.26 13.57 10.62
C ALA A 11 6.31 14.58 11.14
N ALA A 12 7.61 14.30 10.95
CA ALA A 12 8.67 15.22 11.35
C ALA A 12 8.75 16.44 10.42
N ARG A 13 8.50 16.28 9.11
CA ARG A 13 8.39 17.40 8.16
C ARG A 13 7.24 18.34 8.54
N LEU A 14 6.05 17.77 8.76
CA LEU A 14 4.87 18.51 9.21
C LEU A 14 5.15 19.25 10.52
N LYS A 15 5.76 18.58 11.50
CA LYS A 15 6.13 19.20 12.76
C LYS A 15 7.08 20.38 12.57
N ALA A 16 8.13 20.22 11.77
CA ALA A 16 9.11 21.28 11.52
C ALA A 16 8.46 22.54 10.90
N LEU A 17 7.66 22.35 9.85
CA LEU A 17 6.94 23.46 9.21
C LEU A 17 5.89 24.08 10.16
N LYS A 18 5.16 23.26 10.91
CA LYS A 18 4.17 23.75 11.87
C LYS A 18 4.81 24.58 12.98
N THR A 19 5.93 24.12 13.55
CA THR A 19 6.65 24.89 14.58
C THR A 19 7.12 26.25 14.07
N LEU A 20 7.54 26.35 12.79
CA LEU A 20 7.82 27.64 12.18
C LEU A 20 6.56 28.49 12.07
N LEU A 21 5.49 27.96 11.48
CA LEU A 21 4.25 28.70 11.17
C LEU A 21 3.50 29.17 12.41
N ASP A 22 3.53 28.40 13.50
CA ASP A 22 2.93 28.74 14.79
C ASP A 22 3.76 29.79 15.57
N ASN A 23 4.98 30.10 15.12
CA ASN A 23 5.84 31.06 15.81
C ASN A 23 5.56 32.49 15.34
N ASN A 24 4.85 33.27 16.17
CA ASN A 24 4.50 34.67 15.92
C ASN A 24 5.72 35.60 15.73
N ASP A 25 6.90 35.21 16.19
CA ASP A 25 8.11 36.01 16.06
C ASP A 25 8.50 36.20 14.57
N ILE A 26 8.11 35.29 13.67
CA ILE A 26 8.40 35.40 12.23
C ILE A 26 7.71 36.62 11.56
N TYR A 27 6.62 37.10 12.16
CA TYR A 27 5.83 38.21 11.63
C TYR A 27 6.17 39.56 12.28
N THR A 28 7.06 39.56 13.28
CA THR A 28 7.42 40.78 14.01
C THR A 28 8.44 41.60 13.23
N ALA A 29 8.24 42.93 13.17
CA ALA A 29 9.12 43.83 12.40
C ALA A 29 10.61 43.77 12.79
N ARG A 30 10.92 43.42 14.05
CA ARG A 30 12.29 43.22 14.54
C ARG A 30 12.96 41.93 14.04
N ASN A 31 12.18 40.93 13.63
CA ASN A 31 12.65 39.57 13.32
C ASN A 31 12.43 39.20 11.84
N LYS A 32 12.43 40.19 10.95
CA LYS A 32 12.28 40.02 9.50
C LYS A 32 13.59 39.53 8.83
N PHE A 33 14.20 38.47 9.39
CA PHE A 33 15.42 37.86 8.86
C PHE A 33 15.13 36.69 7.90
N ILE A 34 13.90 36.16 7.90
CA ILE A 34 13.43 35.17 6.92
C ILE A 34 12.70 35.89 5.80
N ASP A 35 13.01 35.54 4.55
CA ASP A 35 12.29 36.07 3.39
C ASP A 35 10.81 35.66 3.45
N TRP A 36 9.93 36.64 3.24
CA TRP A 36 8.49 36.43 3.11
C TRP A 36 8.13 35.39 2.06
N LYS A 37 8.92 35.26 1.00
CA LYS A 37 8.73 34.21 -0.01
C LYS A 37 8.80 32.81 0.60
N LEU A 38 9.75 32.57 1.52
CA LEU A 38 9.91 31.28 2.19
C LEU A 38 8.76 31.01 3.15
N ILE A 39 8.37 32.00 3.96
CA ILE A 39 7.23 31.89 4.88
C ILE A 39 5.93 31.59 4.11
N ASN A 40 5.67 32.35 3.04
CA ASN A 40 4.48 32.19 2.21
C ASN A 40 4.45 30.85 1.46
N SER A 41 5.62 30.24 1.21
CA SER A 41 5.70 28.91 0.61
C SER A 41 5.49 27.77 1.62
N ALA A 42 5.73 28.03 2.91
CA ALA A 42 5.66 27.01 3.96
C ALA A 42 4.23 26.55 4.25
N GLN A 43 3.27 27.48 4.37
CA GLN A 43 1.87 27.14 4.67
C GLN A 43 1.24 26.23 3.59
N PRO A 44 1.28 26.57 2.28
CA PRO A 44 0.69 25.73 1.25
C PRO A 44 1.34 24.34 1.16
N LEU A 45 2.65 24.24 1.38
CA LEU A 45 3.36 22.96 1.36
C LEU A 45 3.06 22.10 2.59
N HIS A 46 2.97 22.72 3.77
CA HIS A 46 2.51 22.06 4.99
C HIS A 46 1.11 21.46 4.78
N ASP A 47 0.16 22.26 4.29
CA ASP A 47 -1.23 21.82 4.15
C ASP A 47 -1.37 20.71 3.10
N ARG A 48 -0.66 20.83 1.96
CA ARG A 48 -0.61 19.76 0.95
C ARG A 48 -0.08 18.46 1.52
N LEU A 49 1.02 18.50 2.29
CA LEU A 49 1.58 17.30 2.91
C LEU A 49 0.65 16.72 3.97
N LEU A 50 -0.02 17.58 4.76
CA LEU A 50 -0.96 17.16 5.80
C LEU A 50 -2.13 16.40 5.17
N THR A 51 -2.79 17.02 4.18
CA THR A 51 -3.89 16.39 3.44
C THR A 51 -3.46 15.09 2.77
N ALA A 52 -2.30 15.07 2.10
CA ALA A 52 -1.80 13.85 1.45
C ALA A 52 -1.54 12.72 2.47
N THR A 53 -0.96 13.06 3.63
CA THR A 53 -0.68 12.10 4.71
C THR A 53 -1.95 11.54 5.32
N GLU A 54 -2.96 12.37 5.56
CA GLU A 54 -4.27 11.93 6.06
C GLU A 54 -5.00 11.04 5.06
N GLN A 55 -5.01 11.44 3.79
CA GLN A 55 -5.61 10.67 2.71
C GLN A 55 -4.96 9.30 2.55
N TYR A 56 -3.63 9.22 2.61
CA TYR A 56 -2.89 7.96 2.61
C TYR A 56 -3.27 7.06 3.81
N LYS A 57 -3.35 7.62 5.02
CA LYS A 57 -3.76 6.87 6.23
C LYS A 57 -5.16 6.26 6.08
N ILE A 58 -6.10 7.02 5.52
CA ILE A 58 -7.48 6.55 5.27
C ILE A 58 -7.46 5.38 4.27
N SER A 59 -6.75 5.53 3.15
CA SER A 59 -6.62 4.49 2.13
C SER A 59 -5.95 3.22 2.65
N LEU A 60 -4.86 3.37 3.40
CA LEU A 60 -4.14 2.25 4.01
C LEU A 60 -5.02 1.49 5.02
N SER A 61 -5.78 2.21 5.85
CA SER A 61 -6.73 1.61 6.79
C SER A 61 -7.81 0.81 6.06
N ALA A 62 -8.37 1.36 4.98
CA ALA A 62 -9.36 0.66 4.16
C ALA A 62 -8.78 -0.62 3.52
N GLN A 63 -7.57 -0.54 2.96
CA GLN A 63 -6.85 -1.68 2.39
C GLN A 63 -6.58 -2.79 3.43
N ALA A 64 -6.14 -2.42 4.64
CA ALA A 64 -5.80 -3.37 5.69
C ALA A 64 -7.04 -4.11 6.23
N ARG A 65 -8.17 -3.40 6.38
CA ARG A 65 -9.44 -4.02 6.81
C ARG A 65 -9.93 -5.07 5.82
N ASN A 66 -9.80 -4.81 4.52
CA ASN A 66 -10.28 -5.72 3.49
C ASN A 66 -9.32 -6.91 3.27
N ALA A 67 -8.01 -6.71 3.43
CA ALA A 67 -7.01 -7.77 3.31
C ALA A 67 -7.31 -8.99 4.19
N LYS A 68 -7.70 -8.78 5.46
CA LYS A 68 -7.99 -9.86 6.42
C LYS A 68 -9.09 -10.84 5.97
N LYS A 69 -10.01 -10.39 5.11
CA LYS A 69 -11.14 -11.22 4.65
C LYS A 69 -10.76 -12.11 3.47
N ILE A 70 -9.72 -11.75 2.73
CA ILE A 70 -9.39 -12.36 1.43
C ILE A 70 -8.80 -13.75 1.61
N ASP A 71 -7.96 -13.97 2.61
CA ASP A 71 -7.28 -15.26 2.82
C ASP A 71 -8.30 -16.40 2.99
N GLY A 72 -9.36 -16.17 3.77
CA GLY A 72 -10.44 -17.15 3.96
C GLY A 72 -11.26 -17.40 2.69
N LEU A 73 -11.47 -16.37 1.87
CA LEU A 73 -12.16 -16.51 0.59
C LEU A 73 -11.31 -17.26 -0.43
N GLN A 74 -10.02 -16.94 -0.52
CA GLN A 74 -9.06 -17.65 -1.37
C GLN A 74 -8.96 -19.12 -0.98
N TYR A 75 -8.85 -19.40 0.32
CA TYR A 75 -8.81 -20.77 0.82
C TYR A 75 -10.04 -21.57 0.38
N ARG A 76 -11.25 -21.01 0.52
CA ARG A 76 -12.48 -21.68 0.09
C ARG A 76 -12.52 -21.87 -1.43
N ALA A 77 -12.23 -20.84 -2.22
CA ALA A 77 -12.20 -20.93 -3.68
C ALA A 77 -11.19 -22.01 -4.14
N CYS A 78 -9.99 -22.03 -3.56
CA CYS A 78 -8.96 -23.03 -3.85
C CYS A 78 -9.41 -24.44 -3.44
N MET A 79 -10.01 -24.61 -2.27
CA MET A 79 -10.46 -25.92 -1.76
C MET A 79 -11.51 -26.54 -2.67
N PHE A 80 -12.57 -25.79 -3.03
CA PHE A 80 -13.62 -26.28 -3.92
C PHE A 80 -13.11 -26.55 -5.33
N LEU A 81 -12.27 -25.66 -5.87
CA LEU A 81 -11.65 -25.85 -7.18
C LEU A 81 -10.76 -27.11 -7.20
N SER A 82 -9.91 -27.27 -6.19
CA SER A 82 -9.02 -28.43 -6.05
C SER A 82 -9.81 -29.74 -5.98
N HIS A 83 -10.85 -29.79 -5.14
CA HIS A 83 -11.66 -30.98 -4.98
C HIS A 83 -12.41 -31.32 -6.27
N PHE A 84 -12.95 -30.33 -6.98
CA PHE A 84 -13.58 -30.55 -8.28
C PHE A 84 -12.62 -31.19 -9.29
N ILE A 85 -11.41 -30.63 -9.44
CA ILE A 85 -10.42 -31.14 -10.39
C ILE A 85 -9.98 -32.56 -10.00
N GLN A 86 -9.80 -32.84 -8.70
CA GLN A 86 -9.49 -34.20 -8.23
C GLN A 86 -10.58 -35.20 -8.62
N VAL A 87 -11.86 -34.86 -8.44
CA VAL A 87 -12.97 -35.73 -8.82
C VAL A 87 -13.06 -35.92 -10.33
N LEU A 88 -12.82 -34.85 -11.11
CA LEU A 88 -12.73 -34.93 -12.57
C LEU A 88 -11.64 -35.92 -13.00
N LEU A 89 -10.43 -35.81 -12.44
CA LEU A 89 -9.32 -36.69 -12.75
C LEU A 89 -9.60 -38.14 -12.33
N MET A 90 -10.20 -38.36 -11.16
CA MET A 90 -10.60 -39.71 -10.72
C MET A 90 -11.70 -40.31 -11.63
N SER A 91 -12.66 -39.53 -12.10
CA SER A 91 -13.65 -40.00 -13.08
C SER A 91 -13.03 -40.34 -14.43
N VAL A 92 -11.96 -39.65 -14.82
CA VAL A 92 -11.17 -40.02 -16.01
C VAL A 92 -10.40 -41.33 -15.78
N GLU A 93 -9.78 -41.50 -14.61
CA GLU A 93 -9.06 -42.71 -14.23
C GLU A 93 -9.98 -43.95 -14.19
N ARG A 94 -11.21 -43.80 -13.67
CA ARG A 94 -12.23 -44.85 -13.66
C ARG A 94 -12.87 -45.12 -15.03
N GLY A 95 -12.56 -44.32 -16.05
CA GLY A 95 -13.13 -44.47 -17.40
C GLY A 95 -14.57 -43.94 -17.57
N GLU A 96 -15.12 -43.26 -16.56
CA GLU A 96 -16.43 -42.61 -16.63
C GLU A 96 -16.43 -41.41 -17.58
N ILE A 97 -15.27 -40.73 -17.68
CA ILE A 97 -15.03 -39.60 -18.56
C ILE A 97 -13.82 -39.93 -19.45
N LYS A 98 -13.97 -39.79 -20.77
CA LYS A 98 -12.86 -40.02 -21.71
C LYS A 98 -11.76 -38.96 -21.51
N ARG A 99 -10.48 -39.36 -21.52
CA ARG A 99 -9.31 -38.45 -21.40
C ARG A 99 -9.37 -37.22 -22.31
N LYS A 100 -9.79 -37.39 -23.57
CA LYS A 100 -10.01 -36.29 -24.54
C LYS A 100 -10.92 -35.17 -24.05
N LYS A 101 -11.80 -35.44 -23.06
CA LYS A 101 -12.68 -34.41 -22.47
C LYS A 101 -11.93 -33.45 -21.54
N LEU A 102 -10.72 -33.78 -21.07
CA LEU A 102 -9.87 -32.87 -20.29
C LEU A 102 -9.52 -31.59 -21.06
N LEU A 103 -9.42 -31.67 -22.39
CA LEU A 103 -9.19 -30.51 -23.26
C LEU A 103 -10.27 -29.43 -23.14
N LEU A 104 -11.51 -29.79 -22.77
CA LEU A 104 -12.58 -28.82 -22.54
C LEU A 104 -12.26 -27.88 -21.36
N TYR A 105 -11.44 -28.35 -20.42
CA TYR A 105 -11.02 -27.65 -19.22
C TYR A 105 -9.66 -26.96 -19.39
N GLU A 106 -9.09 -27.00 -20.60
CA GLU A 106 -7.72 -26.56 -20.91
C GLU A 106 -6.66 -27.33 -20.08
N LEU A 107 -6.95 -28.60 -19.76
CA LEU A 107 -6.02 -29.54 -19.15
C LEU A 107 -5.49 -30.49 -20.23
N ASP A 108 -4.23 -30.91 -20.10
CA ASP A 108 -3.65 -31.93 -20.99
C ASP A 108 -4.38 -33.27 -20.85
N GLU A 109 -4.45 -34.05 -21.94
CA GLU A 109 -5.16 -35.35 -21.93
C GLU A 109 -4.49 -36.40 -21.01
N ASP A 110 -3.20 -36.24 -20.78
CA ASP A 110 -2.36 -37.06 -19.89
C ASP A 110 -2.27 -36.48 -18.47
N ALA A 111 -2.95 -35.36 -18.17
CA ALA A 111 -2.95 -34.77 -16.84
C ALA A 111 -3.41 -35.77 -15.78
N THR A 112 -2.58 -35.95 -14.74
CA THR A 112 -2.83 -36.81 -13.57
C THR A 112 -2.80 -36.04 -12.25
N SER A 113 -2.42 -34.76 -12.30
CA SER A 113 -2.24 -33.92 -11.12
C SER A 113 -2.97 -32.59 -11.25
N LEU A 114 -3.19 -31.96 -10.11
CA LEU A 114 -3.73 -30.61 -10.03
C LEU A 114 -2.80 -29.59 -10.70
N PRO A 115 -3.34 -28.62 -11.46
CA PRO A 115 -2.57 -27.47 -11.87
C PRO A 115 -2.24 -26.57 -10.68
N ASN A 116 -1.34 -25.60 -10.88
CA ASN A 116 -0.98 -24.66 -9.81
C ASN A 116 -2.15 -23.70 -9.51
N ILE A 117 -2.90 -24.01 -8.45
CA ILE A 117 -4.07 -23.25 -7.98
C ILE A 117 -3.90 -22.70 -6.56
N LYS A 118 -2.72 -22.85 -5.96
CA LYS A 118 -2.48 -22.40 -4.56
C LYS A 118 -2.34 -20.87 -4.47
N SER A 119 -1.87 -20.23 -5.54
CA SER A 119 -1.74 -18.78 -5.61
C SER A 119 -3.04 -18.11 -6.08
N ALA A 120 -3.18 -16.82 -5.80
CA ALA A 120 -4.28 -16.01 -6.33
C ALA A 120 -4.35 -16.09 -7.86
N ASP A 121 -3.21 -15.93 -8.53
CA ASP A 121 -3.10 -16.03 -9.99
C ASP A 121 -3.52 -17.41 -10.50
N GLY A 122 -3.17 -18.47 -9.76
CA GLY A 122 -3.58 -19.84 -10.07
C GLY A 122 -5.10 -20.02 -10.01
N VAL A 123 -5.75 -19.56 -8.95
CA VAL A 123 -7.22 -19.62 -8.82
C VAL A 123 -7.89 -18.78 -9.91
N LEU A 124 -7.41 -17.55 -10.16
CA LEU A 124 -7.95 -16.65 -11.16
C LEU A 124 -7.81 -17.18 -12.59
N LEU A 125 -6.75 -17.93 -12.87
CA LEU A 125 -6.53 -18.57 -14.16
C LEU A 125 -7.40 -19.82 -14.33
N TRP A 126 -7.37 -20.73 -13.35
CA TRP A 126 -7.93 -22.07 -13.53
C TRP A 126 -9.42 -22.15 -13.23
N ALA A 127 -9.97 -21.41 -12.27
CA ALA A 127 -11.39 -21.49 -11.97
C ALA A 127 -12.28 -21.18 -13.20
N PRO A 128 -12.07 -20.10 -13.97
CA PRO A 128 -12.85 -19.84 -15.18
C PRO A 128 -12.77 -20.97 -16.21
N ARG A 129 -11.57 -21.54 -16.41
CA ARG A 129 -11.32 -22.65 -17.34
C ARG A 129 -12.10 -23.90 -16.92
N ILE A 130 -12.02 -24.27 -15.65
CA ILE A 130 -12.72 -25.44 -15.12
C ILE A 130 -14.25 -25.26 -15.20
N ILE A 131 -14.76 -24.08 -14.82
CA ILE A 131 -16.19 -23.75 -14.88
C ILE A 131 -16.70 -23.81 -16.31
N LYS A 132 -15.97 -23.25 -17.26
CA LYS A 132 -16.31 -23.28 -18.69
C LYS A 132 -16.27 -24.71 -19.24
N GLY A 133 -15.23 -25.47 -18.92
CA GLY A 133 -15.06 -26.84 -19.38
C GLY A 133 -16.17 -27.77 -18.91
N GLU A 134 -16.60 -27.67 -17.65
CA GLU A 134 -17.71 -28.49 -17.16
C GLU A 134 -19.03 -28.13 -17.84
N LYS A 135 -19.31 -26.82 -18.00
CA LYS A 135 -20.53 -26.38 -18.70
C LYS A 135 -20.57 -26.93 -20.12
N GLU A 136 -19.44 -26.91 -20.82
CA GLU A 136 -19.34 -27.47 -22.18
C GLU A 136 -19.45 -29.00 -22.18
N ARG A 137 -18.85 -29.71 -21.21
CA ARG A 137 -19.01 -31.17 -21.09
C ARG A 137 -20.48 -31.55 -20.89
N ILE A 138 -21.20 -30.84 -20.03
CA ILE A 138 -22.63 -31.06 -19.78
C ILE A 138 -23.46 -30.76 -21.03
N LYS A 139 -23.16 -29.66 -21.73
CA LYS A 139 -23.81 -29.31 -23.01
C LYS A 139 -23.64 -30.40 -24.07
N GLN A 140 -22.51 -31.11 -24.06
CA GLN A 140 -22.23 -32.26 -24.92
C GLN A 140 -22.84 -33.59 -24.41
N GLY A 141 -23.78 -33.54 -23.45
CA GLY A 141 -24.48 -34.71 -22.89
C GLY A 141 -23.70 -35.43 -21.79
N GLY A 142 -22.60 -34.87 -21.29
CA GLY A 142 -21.85 -35.43 -20.17
C GLY A 142 -22.63 -35.31 -18.85
N LYS A 143 -22.58 -36.36 -18.03
CA LYS A 143 -23.17 -36.32 -16.68
C LYS A 143 -22.41 -35.30 -15.80
N PRO A 144 -23.08 -34.44 -15.02
CA PRO A 144 -22.42 -33.48 -14.13
C PRO A 144 -21.63 -34.17 -13.00
N ILE A 145 -20.56 -33.53 -12.53
CA ILE A 145 -19.95 -33.85 -11.22
C ILE A 145 -20.74 -33.12 -10.13
N TYR A 146 -21.11 -33.83 -9.05
CA TYR A 146 -21.99 -33.30 -8.01
C TYR A 146 -21.28 -32.93 -6.69
N ASN A 147 -20.10 -33.48 -6.40
CA ASN A 147 -19.40 -33.24 -5.13
C ASN A 147 -17.91 -32.90 -5.34
N PRO A 148 -17.54 -31.61 -5.35
CA PRO A 148 -18.44 -30.47 -5.37
C PRO A 148 -19.08 -30.30 -6.75
N SER A 149 -20.28 -29.71 -6.80
CA SER A 149 -20.86 -29.30 -8.07
C SER A 149 -20.11 -28.11 -8.65
N ILE A 150 -20.16 -27.94 -9.97
CA ILE A 150 -19.54 -26.77 -10.61
C ILE A 150 -20.19 -25.45 -10.18
N GLY A 151 -21.45 -25.50 -9.75
CA GLY A 151 -22.12 -24.35 -9.14
C GLY A 151 -21.44 -23.91 -7.84
N MET A 152 -21.03 -24.85 -6.99
CA MET A 152 -20.28 -24.50 -5.76
C MET A 152 -18.91 -23.90 -6.07
N VAL A 153 -18.20 -24.44 -7.08
CA VAL A 153 -16.92 -23.88 -7.54
C VAL A 153 -17.12 -22.45 -8.04
N ALA A 154 -18.12 -22.22 -8.90
CA ALA A 154 -18.44 -20.90 -9.44
C ALA A 154 -18.79 -19.89 -8.34
N THR A 155 -19.69 -20.24 -7.42
CA THR A 155 -20.09 -19.35 -6.32
C THR A 155 -18.90 -18.93 -5.46
N HIS A 156 -18.04 -19.88 -5.06
CA HIS A 156 -16.87 -19.54 -4.25
C HIS A 156 -15.82 -18.76 -5.02
N PHE A 157 -15.63 -19.04 -6.31
CA PHE A 157 -14.76 -18.27 -7.18
C PHE A 157 -15.26 -16.83 -7.36
N ASP A 158 -16.55 -16.63 -7.64
CA ASP A 158 -17.13 -15.30 -7.89
C ASP A 158 -17.00 -14.40 -6.66
N ILE A 159 -17.33 -14.92 -5.46
CA ILE A 159 -17.15 -14.21 -4.18
C ILE A 159 -15.68 -13.83 -3.97
N TYR A 160 -14.76 -14.75 -4.23
CA TYR A 160 -13.32 -14.48 -4.08
C TYR A 160 -12.84 -13.45 -5.10
N ASN A 161 -13.22 -13.57 -6.37
CA ASN A 161 -12.79 -12.71 -7.47
C ASN A 161 -13.29 -11.28 -7.28
N GLU A 162 -14.52 -11.10 -6.81
CA GLU A 162 -15.07 -9.79 -6.45
C GLU A 162 -14.25 -9.14 -5.32
N ALA A 163 -14.02 -9.87 -4.23
CA ALA A 163 -13.25 -9.39 -3.09
C ALA A 163 -11.79 -9.08 -3.47
N TYR A 164 -11.17 -9.93 -4.28
CA TYR A 164 -9.82 -9.74 -4.81
C TYR A 164 -9.72 -8.50 -5.69
N THR A 165 -10.67 -8.32 -6.61
CA THR A 165 -10.74 -7.13 -7.48
C THR A 165 -10.92 -5.86 -6.67
N ALA A 166 -11.80 -5.87 -5.67
CA ALA A 166 -11.96 -4.75 -4.74
C ALA A 166 -10.66 -4.43 -3.99
N GLN A 167 -9.93 -5.46 -3.55
CA GLN A 167 -8.63 -5.27 -2.90
C GLN A 167 -7.57 -4.66 -3.82
N ARG A 168 -7.50 -5.10 -5.07
CA ARG A 168 -6.57 -4.54 -6.07
C ARG A 168 -6.84 -3.06 -6.31
N LYS A 169 -8.12 -2.65 -6.33
CA LYS A 169 -8.51 -1.23 -6.41
C LYS A 169 -8.04 -0.44 -5.18
N LEU A 170 -8.22 -0.98 -3.97
CA LEU A 170 -7.72 -0.36 -2.73
C LEU A 170 -6.20 -0.21 -2.74
N GLN A 171 -5.46 -1.26 -3.11
CA GLN A 171 -4.00 -1.22 -3.25
C GLN A 171 -3.54 -0.16 -4.25
N ALA A 172 -4.20 -0.07 -5.42
CA ALA A 172 -3.89 0.93 -6.43
C ALA A 172 -4.11 2.36 -5.91
N ARG A 173 -5.19 2.60 -5.15
CA ARG A 173 -5.46 3.88 -4.49
C ARG A 173 -4.38 4.23 -3.45
N THR A 174 -4.06 3.32 -2.53
CA THR A 174 -3.01 3.52 -1.52
C THR A 174 -1.66 3.84 -2.17
N ASN A 175 -1.31 3.14 -3.25
CA ASN A 175 -0.07 3.39 -3.98
C ASN A 175 -0.06 4.77 -4.64
N ARG A 176 -1.20 5.23 -5.18
CA ARG A 176 -1.34 6.58 -5.72
C ARG A 176 -1.15 7.63 -4.63
N ASP A 177 -1.82 7.47 -3.49
CA ASP A 177 -1.71 8.41 -2.37
C ASP A 177 -0.27 8.48 -1.85
N ASN A 178 0.43 7.35 -1.78
CA ASN A 178 1.85 7.30 -1.39
C ASN A 178 2.76 8.00 -2.41
N ARG A 179 2.48 7.91 -3.71
CA ARG A 179 3.25 8.62 -4.75
C ARG A 179 3.11 10.13 -4.62
N VAL A 180 1.89 10.63 -4.42
CA VAL A 180 1.65 12.07 -4.17
C VAL A 180 2.48 12.56 -2.98
N MET A 181 2.51 11.82 -1.88
CA MET A 181 3.38 12.15 -0.75
C MET A 181 4.86 12.13 -1.12
N ALA A 182 5.31 11.11 -1.85
CA ALA A 182 6.71 10.98 -2.26
C ALA A 182 7.17 12.13 -3.17
N GLU A 183 6.29 12.62 -4.06
CA GLU A 183 6.54 13.77 -4.94
C GLU A 183 6.64 15.10 -4.17
N LEU A 184 5.94 15.24 -3.04
CA LEU A 184 6.02 16.44 -2.19
C LEU A 184 7.30 16.52 -1.35
N ARG A 185 7.90 15.37 -1.00
CA ARG A 185 9.02 15.30 -0.05
C ARG A 185 10.25 16.13 -0.47
N PRO A 186 10.76 16.06 -1.71
CA PRO A 186 11.95 16.83 -2.09
C PRO A 186 11.75 18.33 -1.92
N THR A 187 10.65 18.87 -2.45
CA THR A 187 10.34 20.31 -2.34
C THR A 187 10.21 20.78 -0.89
N ILE A 188 9.66 19.93 -0.01
CA ILE A 188 9.53 20.23 1.41
C ILE A 188 10.88 20.14 2.11
N ASP A 189 11.70 19.14 1.78
CA ASP A 189 13.04 18.98 2.34
C ASP A 189 13.94 20.16 1.95
N ASP A 190 13.86 20.63 0.69
CA ASP A 190 14.57 21.81 0.20
C ASP A 190 14.13 23.08 0.94
N LEU A 191 12.82 23.29 1.10
CA LEU A 191 12.31 24.42 1.87
C LEU A 191 12.77 24.38 3.33
N ILE A 192 12.66 23.23 3.99
CA ILE A 192 13.10 23.06 5.39
C ILE A 192 14.60 23.34 5.50
N LEU A 193 15.40 22.85 4.55
CA LEU A 193 16.84 23.08 4.52
C LEU A 193 17.16 24.58 4.41
N GLU A 194 16.50 25.27 3.50
CA GLU A 194 16.69 26.72 3.28
C GLU A 194 16.29 27.52 4.51
N LEU A 195 15.11 27.23 5.09
CA LEU A 195 14.65 27.85 6.33
C LEU A 195 15.66 27.65 7.46
N TRP A 196 16.11 26.41 7.69
CA TRP A 196 17.06 26.10 8.75
C TRP A 196 18.40 26.82 8.55
N ASN A 197 18.89 26.94 7.31
CA ASN A 197 20.11 27.70 7.01
C ASN A 197 19.96 29.18 7.39
N VAL A 198 18.86 29.81 7.00
CA VAL A 198 18.59 31.23 7.29
C VAL A 198 18.46 31.47 8.81
N ILE A 199 17.74 30.59 9.51
CA ILE A 199 17.58 30.65 10.97
C ILE A 199 18.92 30.51 11.68
N GLU A 200 19.71 29.49 11.34
CA GLU A 200 21.01 29.26 11.98
C GLU A 200 22.00 30.40 11.71
N ALA A 201 21.99 30.96 10.50
CA ALA A 201 22.84 32.10 10.14
C ALA A 201 22.50 33.34 10.98
N HIS A 202 21.21 33.60 11.22
CA HIS A 202 20.78 34.75 12.02
C HIS A 202 21.27 34.67 13.48
N PHE A 203 21.21 33.48 14.09
CA PHE A 203 21.64 33.27 15.48
C PHE A 203 23.10 32.81 15.62
N ALA A 204 23.91 32.84 14.56
CA ALA A 204 25.26 32.27 14.54
C ALA A 204 26.21 32.89 15.58
N ASN A 205 26.01 34.17 15.93
CA ASN A 205 26.84 34.92 16.87
C ASN A 205 26.47 34.70 18.35
N LEU A 206 25.38 33.97 18.64
CA LEU A 206 24.99 33.67 20.01
C LEU A 206 25.86 32.54 20.61
N PRO A 207 26.02 32.49 21.95
CA PRO A 207 26.61 31.35 22.62
C PRO A 207 25.90 30.03 22.22
N PRO A 208 26.61 28.90 22.12
CA PRO A 208 26.06 27.67 21.54
C PRO A 208 24.70 27.24 22.12
N LYS A 209 24.54 27.27 23.45
CA LYS A 209 23.29 26.91 24.12
C LYS A 209 22.13 27.81 23.70
N GLU A 210 22.32 29.12 23.81
CA GLU A 210 21.31 30.11 23.44
C GLU A 210 20.98 30.03 21.94
N ARG A 211 21.99 29.86 21.09
CA ARG A 211 21.80 29.67 19.64
C ARG A 211 20.86 28.49 19.35
N TYR A 212 21.12 27.33 19.94
CA TYR A 212 20.31 26.14 19.70
C TYR A 212 18.88 26.31 20.23
N GLU A 213 18.74 26.88 21.42
CA GLU A 213 17.43 27.20 22.00
C GLU A 213 16.63 28.15 21.11
N GLN A 214 17.25 29.22 20.58
CA GLN A 214 16.56 30.15 19.67
C GLN A 214 16.20 29.48 18.35
N CYS A 215 17.12 28.73 17.72
CA CYS A 215 16.84 28.04 16.47
C CYS A 215 15.72 26.99 16.61
N SER A 216 15.68 26.27 17.74
CA SER A 216 14.64 25.28 18.00
C SER A 216 13.23 25.87 18.15
N LYS A 217 13.09 27.15 18.54
CA LYS A 217 11.79 27.85 18.51
C LYS A 217 11.21 27.99 17.11
N PHE A 218 12.04 27.94 16.07
CA PHE A 218 11.64 28.00 14.66
C PHE A 218 11.60 26.61 14.00
N GLY A 219 11.68 25.53 14.78
CA GLY A 219 11.54 24.16 14.29
C GLY A 219 12.85 23.47 13.89
N VAL A 220 14.02 24.06 14.14
CA VAL A 220 15.32 23.39 13.93
C VAL A 220 15.53 22.31 14.99
N ILE A 221 15.89 21.10 14.55
CA ILE A 221 16.09 19.95 15.43
C ILE A 221 17.56 19.54 15.45
N TYR A 222 18.12 19.51 16.66
CA TYR A 222 19.49 19.11 16.94
C TYR A 222 19.56 17.74 17.58
N TYR A 223 20.56 16.95 17.17
CA TYR A 223 20.85 15.62 17.69
C TYR A 223 22.24 15.60 18.31
N TYR A 224 22.35 14.89 19.43
CA TYR A 224 23.63 14.63 20.10
C TYR A 224 24.09 13.20 19.79
N ARG A 225 25.40 13.02 19.63
CA ARG A 225 25.97 11.68 19.47
C ARG A 225 25.87 10.91 20.79
N ARG A 226 25.84 9.58 20.70
CA ARG A 226 25.84 8.69 21.87
C ARG A 226 27.14 8.97 22.65
N ASN A 227 27.03 9.54 23.86
CA ASN A 227 28.10 9.96 24.77
C ASN A 227 28.59 11.42 24.67
N GLU A 228 27.90 12.30 23.94
CA GLU A 228 28.14 13.75 24.09
C GLU A 228 27.29 14.36 25.21
N GLU A 229 27.88 15.26 25.99
CA GLU A 229 27.14 16.10 26.93
C GLU A 229 26.13 16.98 26.19
N ARG A 230 24.92 17.05 26.74
CA ARG A 230 23.87 17.92 26.21
C ARG A 230 24.14 19.35 26.71
N LEU A 231 24.32 20.27 25.76
CA LEU A 231 24.42 21.71 26.00
C LEU A 231 23.01 22.30 26.17
#